data_AF-A0A1Q6WJ77-F1
#
_entry.id   AF-A0A1Q6WJ77-F1
#
_cell.length_a   1.000
_cell.length_b   1.000
_cell.length_c   1.000
_cell.angle_alpha   90.00
_cell.angle_beta   90.00
_cell.angle_gamma   90.00
#
_symmetry.space_group_name_H-M   'P 1'
#
loop_
_entity.id
_entity.type
_entity.pdbx_description
1 polymer ?
#
loop_
_entity_poly.entity_id
_entity_poly.type
_entity_poly.pdbx_seq_one_letter_code
_entity_poly.pdbx_strand_id
1 'polypeptide(L)'
;MLISLLVLLETERVLRSRYNVAKTEIVAALSALLDALELEFEDEPSVEEAVFIWKDSATEFTDCLINARHRALGCRATATFDVRASELFGFVAA
;
A
#
# COMPACT_ATOMS: atom_id res chain seq x y z
N MET A 1 -16.94 -4.61 -8.95
CA MET A 1 -17.01 -5.04 -7.53
C MET A 1 -16.05 -4.17 -6.74
N LEU A 2 -16.51 -3.49 -5.70
CA LEU A 2 -15.66 -2.56 -4.95
C LEU A 2 -14.77 -3.29 -3.92
N ILE A 3 -13.47 -2.99 -3.94
CA ILE A 3 -12.47 -3.44 -2.99
C ILE A 3 -12.01 -2.24 -2.16
N SER A 4 -12.14 -2.35 -0.83
CA SER A 4 -11.68 -1.30 0.08
C SER A 4 -10.16 -1.36 0.28
N LEU A 5 -9.57 -0.23 0.68
CA LEU A 5 -8.15 -0.17 1.02
C LEU A 5 -7.81 -1.16 2.14
N LEU A 6 -8.72 -1.33 3.11
CA LEU A 6 -8.56 -2.27 4.22
C LEU A 6 -8.49 -3.73 3.74
N VAL A 7 -9.31 -4.11 2.75
CA VAL A 7 -9.27 -5.47 2.18
C VAL A 7 -7.93 -5.74 1.51
N LEU A 8 -7.34 -4.76 0.83
CA LEU A 8 -6.01 -4.88 0.25
C LEU A 8 -4.93 -5.06 1.32
N LEU A 9 -4.99 -4.30 2.42
CA LEU A 9 -4.06 -4.43 3.55
C LEU A 9 -4.12 -5.83 4.16
N GLU A 10 -5.32 -6.34 4.45
CA GLU A 10 -5.46 -7.69 5.03
C GLU A 10 -5.03 -8.77 4.03
N THR A 11 -5.31 -8.58 2.74
CA THR A 11 -4.92 -9.53 1.69
C THR A 11 -3.39 -9.60 1.57
N GLU A 12 -2.69 -8.47 1.46
CA GLU A 12 -1.23 -8.44 1.48
C GLU A 12 -0.69 -9.11 2.74
N ARG A 13 -1.20 -8.72 3.91
CA ARG A 13 -0.74 -9.23 5.20
C ARG A 13 -0.90 -10.73 5.30
N VAL A 14 -2.03 -11.28 4.83
CA VAL A 14 -2.29 -12.72 4.81
C VAL A 14 -1.34 -13.43 3.85
N LEU A 15 -1.19 -12.93 2.61
CA LEU A 15 -0.29 -13.52 1.61
C LEU A 15 1.16 -13.56 2.11
N ARG A 16 1.64 -12.47 2.70
CA ARG A 16 3.00 -12.38 3.26
C ARG A 16 3.19 -13.22 4.50
N SER A 17 2.31 -13.09 5.50
CA SER A 17 2.55 -13.67 6.85
C SER A 17 2.07 -15.11 7.01
N ARG A 18 1.03 -15.52 6.29
CA ARG A 18 0.45 -16.88 6.40
C ARG A 18 0.89 -17.80 5.28
N TYR A 19 0.97 -17.26 4.07
CA TYR A 19 1.33 -18.04 2.88
C TYR A 19 2.79 -17.86 2.47
N ASN A 20 3.52 -16.94 3.11
CA ASN A 20 4.94 -16.68 2.88
C ASN A 20 5.25 -16.39 1.39
N VAL A 21 4.30 -15.76 0.70
CA VAL A 21 4.38 -15.36 -0.70
C VAL A 21 5.44 -14.28 -0.85
N ALA A 22 6.28 -14.35 -1.89
CA ALA A 22 7.34 -13.39 -2.07
C ALA A 22 6.76 -12.00 -2.42
N LYS A 23 7.41 -10.94 -1.93
CA LYS A 23 7.00 -9.55 -2.20
C LYS A 23 6.76 -9.28 -3.70
N THR A 24 7.64 -9.80 -4.56
CA THR A 24 7.53 -9.64 -6.02
C THR A 24 6.25 -10.28 -6.59
N GLU A 25 5.82 -11.41 -6.03
CA GLU A 25 4.60 -12.09 -6.44
C GLU A 25 3.36 -11.34 -5.92
N ILE A 26 3.41 -10.79 -4.70
CA ILE A 26 2.32 -9.95 -4.18
C ILE A 26 2.17 -8.67 -5.00
N VAL A 27 3.28 -7.99 -5.33
CA VAL A 27 3.27 -6.81 -6.21
C VAL A 27 2.65 -7.15 -7.57
N ALA A 28 3.07 -8.27 -8.18
CA ALA A 28 2.51 -8.71 -9.46
C ALA A 28 1.00 -9.01 -9.36
N ALA A 29 0.55 -9.64 -8.27
CA ALA A 29 -0.87 -9.91 -8.04
C ALA A 29 -1.67 -8.62 -7.86
N LEU A 30 -1.18 -7.66 -7.08
CA LEU A 30 -1.83 -6.36 -6.90
C LEU A 30 -1.90 -5.56 -8.21
N SER A 31 -0.85 -5.57 -9.03
CA SER A 31 -0.87 -4.96 -10.36
C SER A 31 -1.91 -5.63 -11.27
N ALA A 32 -2.00 -6.96 -11.27
CA ALA A 32 -2.99 -7.68 -12.06
C ALA A 32 -4.43 -7.40 -11.59
N LEU A 33 -4.64 -7.15 -10.30
CA LEU A 33 -5.94 -6.73 -9.77
C LEU A 33 -6.30 -5.30 -10.21
N LEU A 34 -5.33 -4.39 -10.28
CA LEU A 34 -5.53 -3.03 -10.81
C LEU A 34 -5.90 -3.04 -12.30
N ASP A 35 -5.33 -3.95 -13.08
CA ASP A 35 -5.65 -4.10 -14.51
C ASP A 35 -7.03 -4.76 -14.77
N ALA A 36 -7.70 -5.27 -13.74
CA ALA A 36 -8.95 -6.01 -13.88
C ALA A 36 -10.16 -5.07 -13.97
N LEU A 37 -10.71 -4.91 -15.18
CA LEU A 37 -11.85 -4.03 -15.51
C LEU A 37 -13.14 -4.27 -14.69
N GLU A 38 -13.29 -5.42 -14.06
CA GLU A 38 -14.47 -5.78 -13.25
C GLU A 38 -14.35 -5.36 -11.78
N LEU A 39 -13.15 -4.93 -11.37
CA LEU A 39 -12.84 -4.48 -10.02
C LEU A 39 -12.82 -2.96 -9.97
N GLU A 40 -13.32 -2.43 -8.86
CA GLU A 40 -13.21 -1.00 -8.53
C GLU A 40 -12.48 -0.92 -7.19
N PHE A 41 -11.60 0.06 -7.03
CA PHE A 41 -10.89 0.29 -5.76
C PHE A 41 -11.42 1.56 -5.09
N GLU A 42 -11.52 1.54 -3.76
CA GLU A 42 -11.95 2.70 -2.97
C GLU A 42 -11.15 3.97 -3.30
N ASP A 43 -9.86 3.81 -3.61
CA ASP A 43 -9.00 4.89 -4.10
C ASP A 43 -7.88 4.32 -4.98
N GLU A 44 -8.23 3.98 -6.22
CA GLU A 44 -7.31 3.39 -7.20
C GLU A 44 -5.98 4.13 -7.34
N PRO A 45 -5.93 5.49 -7.45
CA PRO A 45 -4.66 6.21 -7.58
C PRO A 45 -3.72 6.00 -6.39
N SER A 46 -4.26 5.91 -5.16
CA SER A 46 -3.44 5.63 -3.98
C SER A 46 -2.92 4.19 -3.97
N VAL A 47 -3.70 3.24 -4.48
CA VAL A 47 -3.27 1.84 -4.59
C VAL A 47 -2.15 1.72 -5.63
N GLU A 48 -2.31 2.34 -6.80
CA GLU A 48 -1.27 2.38 -7.83
C GLU A 48 0.03 2.99 -7.30
N GLU A 49 -0.05 4.16 -6.66
CA GLU A 49 1.11 4.81 -6.07
C GLU A 49 1.76 3.94 -4.99
N ALA A 50 0.96 3.32 -4.12
CA ALA A 50 1.46 2.46 -3.06
C ALA A 50 2.18 1.23 -3.60
N VAL A 51 1.63 0.57 -4.63
CA VAL A 51 2.26 -0.58 -5.30
C VAL A 51 3.56 -0.16 -5.98
N PHE A 52 3.57 0.99 -6.65
CA PHE A 52 4.75 1.54 -7.31
C PHE A 52 5.89 1.82 -6.31
N ILE A 53 5.59 2.53 -5.21
CA ILE A 53 6.58 2.84 -4.17
C ILE A 53 7.04 1.56 -3.47
N TRP A 54 6.09 0.69 -3.09
CA TRP A 54 6.39 -0.50 -2.31
C TRP A 54 7.32 -1.43 -3.08
N LYS A 55 7.18 -1.57 -4.40
CA LYS A 55 8.05 -2.41 -5.23
C LYS A 55 9.54 -2.23 -4.91
N ASP A 56 9.99 -0.98 -4.78
CA ASP A 56 11.39 -0.63 -4.58
C ASP A 56 11.74 -0.23 -3.13
N SER A 57 10.75 -0.18 -2.21
CA SER A 57 10.97 0.15 -0.80
C SER A 57 11.29 -1.06 0.08
N ALA A 58 11.97 -0.83 1.20
CA ALA A 58 12.13 -1.84 2.27
C ALA A 58 11.01 -1.79 3.32
N THR A 59 10.06 -0.86 3.18
CA THR A 59 8.96 -0.62 4.12
C THR A 59 7.80 -1.57 3.90
N GLU A 60 6.81 -1.54 4.79
CA GLU A 60 5.59 -2.33 4.63
C GLU A 60 4.67 -1.70 3.57
N PHE A 61 3.87 -2.53 2.91
CA PHE A 61 2.84 -2.05 1.96
C PHE A 61 1.87 -1.09 2.65
N THR A 62 1.54 -1.37 3.92
CA THR A 62 0.70 -0.53 4.77
C THR A 62 1.19 0.90 4.84
N ASP A 63 2.50 1.11 5.05
CA ASP A 63 3.08 2.45 5.14
C ASP A 63 2.96 3.20 3.82
N CYS A 64 3.24 2.51 2.70
CA CYS A 64 3.11 3.07 1.36
C CYS A 64 1.66 3.50 1.08
N LEU A 65 0.68 2.65 1.43
CA LEU A 65 -0.73 2.92 1.17
C LEU A 65 -1.28 4.05 2.04
N ILE A 66 -0.92 4.09 3.33
CA ILE A 66 -1.29 5.19 4.23
C ILE A 66 -0.75 6.52 3.69
N ASN A 67 0.52 6.54 3.29
CA ASN A 67 1.14 7.76 2.79
C ASN A 67 0.52 8.24 1.48
N ALA A 68 0.34 7.34 0.51
CA ALA A 68 -0.31 7.65 -0.77
C ALA A 68 -1.72 8.24 -0.51
N ARG A 69 -2.49 7.61 0.38
CA ARG A 69 -3.84 8.08 0.73
C ARG A 69 -3.82 9.46 1.40
N HIS A 70 -2.91 9.69 2.35
CA HIS A 70 -2.79 10.99 3.00
C HIS A 70 -2.36 12.08 2.02
N ARG A 71 -1.44 11.77 1.09
CA ARG A 71 -1.05 12.70 0.02
C ARG A 71 -2.22 13.02 -0.89
N ALA A 72 -3.01 12.02 -1.29
CA ALA A 72 -4.23 12.22 -2.07
C ALA A 72 -5.26 13.10 -1.35
N LEU A 73 -5.32 13.04 -0.01
CA LEU A 73 -6.14 13.90 0.83
C LEU A 73 -5.53 15.30 1.07
N GLY A 74 -4.36 15.60 0.52
CA GLY A 74 -3.69 16.90 0.65
C GLY A 74 -2.87 17.09 1.93
N CYS A 75 -2.60 16.01 2.68
CA CYS A 75 -1.71 16.06 3.83
C CYS A 75 -0.26 16.32 3.38
N ARG A 76 0.44 17.20 4.12
CA ARG A 76 1.86 17.51 3.86
C ARG A 76 2.83 16.52 4.51
N ALA A 77 2.35 15.83 5.54
CA ALA A 77 3.12 14.88 6.33
C ALA A 77 2.18 13.89 7.02
N THR A 78 2.66 12.67 7.23
CA THR A 78 2.00 11.61 8.00
C THR A 78 2.78 11.36 9.27
N ALA A 79 2.18 11.64 10.42
CA ALA A 79 2.78 11.27 11.70
C ALA A 79 2.74 9.75 11.89
N THR A 80 3.84 9.13 12.33
CA THR A 80 3.91 7.69 12.63
C THR A 80 4.67 7.42 13.92
N PHE A 81 4.23 6.38 14.64
CA PHE A 81 4.94 5.81 15.79
C PHE A 81 5.88 4.66 15.39
N ASP A 82 5.83 4.21 14.14
CA ASP A 82 6.77 3.23 13.60
C ASP A 82 8.01 3.94 13.07
N VAL A 83 9.15 3.69 13.72
CA VAL A 83 10.45 4.26 13.35
C VAL A 83 10.82 3.90 11.91
N ARG A 84 10.47 2.69 11.43
CA ARG A 84 10.76 2.27 10.05
C ARG A 84 9.91 3.03 9.04
N ALA A 85 8.64 3.27 9.35
CA ALA A 85 7.77 4.06 8.49
C ALA A 85 8.27 5.51 8.36
N SER A 86 8.93 6.06 9.39
CA SER A 86 9.51 7.41 9.34
C SER A 86 10.64 7.58 8.32
N GLU A 87 11.22 6.48 7.82
CA GLU A 87 12.24 6.51 6.76
C GLU A 87 11.63 6.76 5.37
N LEU A 88 10.31 6.58 5.22
CA LEU A 88 9.61 6.80 3.95
C LEU A 88 9.32 8.30 3.76
N PHE A 89 9.59 8.81 2.56
CA PHE A 89 9.30 10.20 2.20
C PHE A 89 7.82 10.53 2.47
N GLY A 90 7.56 11.59 3.24
CA GLY A 90 6.21 12.02 3.61
C GLY A 90 5.78 11.60 5.01
N PHE A 91 6.54 10.74 5.70
CA PHE A 91 6.33 10.48 7.12
C PHE A 91 7.16 11.40 8.03
N VAL A 92 6.67 11.59 9.25
CA VAL A 92 7.34 12.31 10.34
C VAL A 92 7.17 11.48 11.62
N ALA A 93 8.25 11.28 12.37
CA ALA A 93 8.18 10.60 13.66
C ALA A 93 7.38 11.45 14.67
N ALA A 94 6.42 10.81 15.36
CA ALA A 94 5.56 11.42 16.37
C ALA A 94 6.16 11.38 17.79
#